data_AF-A0A920DN07-F1
#
_entry.id   AF-A0A920DN07-F1
#
_cell.length_a   1.000
_cell.length_b   1.000
_cell.length_c   1.000
_cell.angle_alpha   90.00
_cell.angle_beta   90.00
_cell.angle_gamma   90.00
#
_symmetry.space_group_name_H-M   'P 1'
#
loop_
_entity.id
_entity.type
_entity.pdbx_description
1 polymer ?
#
loop_
_entity_poly.entity_id
_entity_poly.type
_entity_poly.pdbx_seq_one_letter_code
_entity_poly.pdbx_strand_id
1 'polypeptide(L)' 'MNTANWVPDLFMKRLESDSNWTLFSPSDVPELHDIYGSEFEKRYEEYEKMAASGELKLYKTIKAKDLGERCYLCF' A
#
# COMPACT_ATOMS: atom_id res chain seq x y z
N MET A 1 14.44 -12.34 -10.35
CA MET A 1 14.26 -11.14 -9.50
C MET A 1 13.12 -11.46 -8.55
N ASN A 2 13.39 -11.51 -7.25
CA ASN A 2 12.39 -11.83 -6.23
C ASN A 2 11.60 -10.57 -5.90
N THR A 3 10.47 -10.35 -6.56
CA THR A 3 9.54 -9.27 -6.22
C THR A 3 8.75 -9.72 -4.99
N ALA A 4 9.33 -9.53 -3.81
CA ALA A 4 8.61 -9.76 -2.55
C ALA A 4 7.60 -8.63 -2.36
N ASN A 5 6.31 -8.94 -2.49
CA ASN A 5 5.26 -8.00 -2.17
C ASN A 5 5.12 -8.00 -0.65
N TRP A 6 5.57 -6.92 -0.01
CA TRP A 6 5.38 -6.75 1.42
C TRP A 6 3.90 -6.46 1.67
N VAL A 7 3.19 -7.42 2.26
CA VAL A 7 1.76 -7.32 2.54
C VAL A 7 1.58 -6.98 4.03
N PRO A 8 1.34 -5.71 4.37
CA PRO A 8 1.09 -5.31 5.76
C PRO A 8 -0.29 -5.81 6.23
N ASP A 9 -0.47 -5.98 7.54
CA ASP A 9 -1.76 -6.35 8.16
C ASP A 9 -2.90 -5.40 7.75
N LEU A 10 -2.58 -4.12 7.53
CA LEU A 10 -3.51 -3.12 7.00
C LEU A 10 -4.10 -3.51 5.64
N PHE A 11 -3.31 -4.18 4.78
CA PHE A 11 -3.80 -4.65 3.49
C PHE A 11 -4.88 -5.72 3.67
N MET A 12 -4.73 -6.62 4.64
CA MET A 12 -5.76 -7.62 4.95
C MET A 12 -7.06 -6.96 5.42
N LYS A 13 -6.98 -5.99 6.34
CA LYS A 13 -8.15 -5.23 6.79
C LYS A 13 -8.86 -4.50 5.64
N ARG A 14 -8.09 -3.94 4.71
CA ARG A 14 -8.62 -3.24 3.52
C ARG A 14 -9.21 -4.22 2.49
N LEU A 15 -8.65 -5.43 2.38
CA LEU A 15 -9.18 -6.52 1.56
C LEU A 15 -10.56 -6.96 2.06
N GLU A 16 -10.70 -7.16 3.38
CA GLU A 16 -11.98 -7.49 4.02
C GLU A 16 -13.01 -6.34 3.89
N SER A 17 -12.54 -5.10 3.94
CA SER A 17 -13.39 -3.90 3.83
C SER A 17 -13.69 -3.45 2.39
N ASP A 18 -13.37 -4.26 1.37
CA ASP A 18 -13.46 -3.93 -0.08
C ASP A 18 -12.95 -2.51 -0.42
N SER A 19 -11.90 -2.08 0.29
CA SER A 19 -11.40 -0.72 0.20
C SER A 19 -10.34 -0.58 -0.90
N ASN A 20 -10.10 0.66 -1.31
CA ASN A 20 -9.01 0.96 -2.22
C ASN A 20 -7.67 0.86 -1.50
N TRP A 21 -6.65 0.46 -2.25
CA TRP A 21 -5.26 0.41 -1.86
C TRP A 21 -4.42 1.28 -2.81
N THR A 22 -3.58 2.12 -2.24
CA THR A 22 -2.71 3.03 -2.97
C THR A 22 -1.31 2.44 -2.95
N LEU A 23 -0.80 2.10 -4.13
CA LEU A 23 0.57 1.67 -4.32
C LEU A 23 1.47 2.90 -4.41
N PHE A 24 2.50 2.91 -3.57
CA PHE A 24 3.55 3.92 -3.58
C PHE A 24 4.83 3.34 -4.18
N SER A 25 5.65 4.20 -4.78
CA SER A 25 6.98 3.81 -5.23
C SER A 25 7.93 3.72 -4.02
N PRO A 26 8.77 2.67 -3.92
CA PRO A 26 9.69 2.50 -2.78
C PRO A 26 10.72 3.64 -2.66
N SER A 27 10.99 4.37 -3.74
CA SER A 27 11.85 5.56 -3.74
C SER A 27 11.26 6.74 -2.99
N ASP A 28 9.92 6.89 -3.00
CA ASP A 28 9.21 7.99 -2.34
C ASP A 28 8.95 7.69 -0.87
N VAL A 29 8.87 6.40 -0.49
CA VAL A 29 8.51 5.96 0.85
C VAL A 29 9.48 4.91 1.44
N PRO A 30 10.79 5.20 1.52
CA PRO A 30 11.77 4.24 2.05
C PRO A 30 11.54 3.91 3.53
N GLU A 31 11.02 4.87 4.31
CA GLU A 31 10.69 4.70 5.73
C GLU A 31 9.54 3.72 5.96
N LEU A 32 8.65 3.55 4.98
CA LEU A 32 7.44 2.73 5.12
C LEU A 32 7.77 1.24 5.31
N HIS A 33 8.92 0.79 4.80
CA HIS A 33 9.41 -0.59 4.91
C HIS A 33 10.01 -0.92 6.28
N ASP A 34 10.40 0.11 7.06
CA ASP A 34 11.06 -0.06 8.36
C ASP A 34 10.06 -0.05 9.53
N ILE A 35 8.86 0.50 9.28
CA ILE A 35 7.80 0.68 10.28
C ILE A 35 6.71 -0.38 10.14
N TYR A 36 6.12 -0.80 11.27
CA TYR A 36 5.11 -1.85 11.32
C TYR A 36 3.96 -1.45 12.26
N GLY A 37 2.77 -2.00 12.06
CA GLY A 37 1.60 -1.78 12.93
C GLY A 37 1.01 -0.36 12.81
N SER A 38 0.66 0.24 13.95
CA SER A 38 -0.06 1.53 13.98
C SER A 38 0.74 2.70 13.42
N GLU A 39 2.07 2.63 13.48
CA GLU A 39 2.95 3.66 12.94
C GLU A 39 2.94 3.66 11.40
N PHE A 40 2.87 2.46 10.81
CA PHE A 40 2.65 2.28 9.38
C PHE A 40 1.30 2.87 8.94
N GLU A 41 0.22 2.56 9.66
CA GLU A 41 -1.13 3.07 9.35
C GLU A 41 -1.13 4.61 9.31
N LYS A 42 -0.54 5.24 10.32
CA LYS A 42 -0.47 6.70 10.42
C LYS A 42 0.33 7.32 9.27
N ARG A 43 1.53 6.82 8.98
CA ARG A 43 2.36 7.33 7.87
C ARG A 43 1.69 7.09 6.52
N TYR A 44 1.07 5.93 6.33
CA TYR A 44 0.34 5.61 5.11
C TYR A 44 -0.81 6.60 4.85
N GLU A 45 -1.59 6.96 5.88
CA GLU A 45 -2.63 7.99 5.76
C GLU A 45 -2.05 9.38 5.45
N GLU A 46 -0.87 9.72 5.99
CA GLU A 46 -0.17 10.96 5.65
C GLU A 46 0.26 10.97 4.17
N TYR A 47 0.80 9.87 3.66
CA TYR A 47 1.14 9.75 2.24
C TYR A 47 -0.09 9.78 1.34
N GLU A 48 -1.23 9.20 1.74
CA GLU A 48 -2.48 9.33 0.98
C GLU A 48 -2.93 10.81 0.90
N LYS A 49 -2.76 11.58 1.98
CA LYS A 49 -3.03 13.03 1.96
C LYS A 49 -2.06 13.78 1.06
N MET A 50 -0.77 13.48 1.12
CA MET A 50 0.25 14.07 0.25
C MET A 50 -0.01 13.75 -1.24
N ALA A 51 -0.49 12.54 -1.53
CA ALA A 51 -0.92 12.15 -2.88
C ALA A 51 -2.15 12.95 -3.33
N ALA A 52 -3.14 13.12 -2.45
CA ALA A 52 -4.32 13.95 -2.74
C ALA A 52 -3.96 15.44 -2.92
N SER A 53 -2.94 15.94 -2.21
CA SER A 53 -2.41 17.29 -2.35
C SER A 53 -1.55 17.48 -3.62
N GLY A 54 -1.22 16.41 -4.34
CA GLY A 54 -0.41 16.45 -5.56
C GLY A 54 1.10 16.50 -5.32
N GLU A 55 1.55 16.24 -4.08
CA GLU A 55 2.96 16.20 -3.71
C GLU A 55 3.62 14.90 -4.19
N LEU A 56 2.88 13.79 -4.12
CA LEU A 56 3.30 12.51 -4.71
C LEU A 56 2.84 12.41 -6.16
N LYS A 57 3.80 12.32 -7.08
CA LYS A 57 3.53 12.19 -8.52
C LYS A 57 3.31 10.74 -8.97
N LEU A 58 3.83 9.78 -8.20
CA LEU A 58 3.85 8.37 -8.55
C LEU A 58 3.09 7.55 -7.52
N TYR A 59 1.77 7.64 -7.57
CA TYR A 59 0.88 6.77 -6.82
C TYR A 59 -0.08 6.06 -7.77
N LYS A 60 -0.49 4.84 -7.42
CA LYS A 60 -1.50 4.10 -8.18
C LYS A 60 -2.53 3.53 -7.23
N THR A 61 -3.74 4.05 -7.29
CA THR A 61 -4.87 3.52 -6.53
C THR A 61 -5.52 2.37 -7.29
N ILE A 62 -5.64 1.23 -6.64
CA ILE A 62 -6.31 0.02 -7.14
C ILE A 62 -7.24 -0.52 -6.05
N LYS A 63 -8.16 -1.41 -6.40
CA LYS A 63 -8.93 -2.11 -5.37
C LYS A 63 -8.03 -3.10 -4.65
N ALA A 64 -8.08 -3.14 -3.31
CA ALA A 64 -7.31 -4.12 -2.53
C ALA A 64 -7.64 -5.55 -2.98
N LYS A 65 -8.92 -5.81 -3.26
CA LYS A 65 -9.41 -7.10 -3.76
C LYS A 65 -8.76 -7.52 -5.10
N ASP A 66 -8.65 -6.60 -6.06
CA ASP A 66 -8.02 -6.86 -7.37
C ASP A 66 -6.53 -7.21 -7.22
N LEU A 67 -5.84 -6.53 -6.30
CA LEU A 67 -4.44 -6.85 -5.99
C LEU A 67 -4.31 -8.20 -5.30
N GLY A 68 -5.20 -8.50 -4.34
CA GLY A 68 -5.26 -9.78 -3.66
C GLY A 68 -5.44 -10.93 -4.65
N GLU A 69 -6.41 -10.83 -5.56
CA GLU A 69 -6.66 -11.86 -6.59
C GLU A 69 -5.41 -12.12 -7.45
N ARG A 70 -4.69 -11.06 -7.86
CA ARG A 70 -3.44 -11.19 -8.63
C ARG A 70 -2.29 -11.81 -7.84
N CYS A 71 -2.16 -11.51 -6.55
CA CYS A 71 -1.13 -12.08 -5.70
C CYS A 71 -1.39 -13.55 -5.35
N TYR A 72 -2.65 -13.93 -5.10
CA TYR A 72 -3.02 -15.33 -4.81
C TYR A 72 -2.99 -16.23 -6.05
N LEU A 73 -3.11 -15.68 -7.26
CA LEU A 73 -2.96 -16.42 -8.53
C LEU A 73 -1.51 -16.81 -8.88
N CYS A 74 -0.52 -16.43 -8.05
CA CYS A 74 0.89 -16.81 -8.21
C CYS A 74 1.33 -17.99 -7.32
N PHE A 75 0.38 -18.74 -6.75
CA PHE A 75 0.64 -20.01 -6.06
C PHE A 75 0.58 -21.21 -7.01
#